data_AF-A0A7W4GF38-F1
#
_entry.id   AF-A0A7W4GF38-F1
#
_cell.length_a   1.000
_cell.length_b   1.000
_cell.length_c   1.000
_cell.angle_alpha   90.00
_cell.angle_beta   90.00
_cell.angle_gamma   90.00
#
_symmetry.space_group_name_H-M   'P 1'
#
loop_
_entity.id
_entity.type
_entity.pdbx_description
1 polymer ?
#
loop_
_entity_poly.entity_id
_entity_poly.type
_entity_poly.pdbx_seq_one_letter_code
_entity_poly.pdbx_strand_id
1 'polypeptide(L)'
;MKHSKKIIFALLALAMSNTSIAAPTQLDRVSVQINDGIILESEITNMVSTVKANAKAANQTLPSDDALRTQVIERLILTHLQMQMAERIGLQIGDLQ
;
A
#
# COMPACT_ATOMS: atom_id res chain seq x y z
N MET A 1 45.87 -6.33 -39.94
CA MET A 1 44.62 -5.52 -39.91
C MET A 1 43.36 -6.22 -39.34
N LYS A 2 43.35 -7.55 -39.12
CA LYS A 2 42.14 -8.28 -38.68
C LYS A 2 41.82 -8.13 -37.17
N HIS A 3 42.81 -7.84 -36.33
CA HIS A 3 42.66 -7.71 -34.87
C HIS A 3 42.18 -6.30 -34.44
N SER A 4 42.59 -5.22 -35.11
CA SER A 4 42.12 -3.86 -34.79
C SER A 4 40.61 -3.69 -34.95
N LYS A 5 39.99 -4.34 -35.95
CA LYS A 5 38.53 -4.31 -36.13
C LYS A 5 37.78 -5.01 -34.98
N LYS A 6 38.36 -6.08 -34.41
CA LYS A 6 37.78 -6.79 -33.26
C LYS A 6 37.86 -5.94 -31.98
N ILE A 7 38.96 -5.20 -31.81
CA ILE A 7 39.15 -4.30 -30.66
C ILE A 7 38.15 -3.14 -30.71
N ILE A 8 37.97 -2.53 -31.88
CA ILE A 8 36.98 -1.45 -32.08
C ILE A 8 35.55 -1.96 -31.79
N PHE A 9 35.22 -3.16 -32.25
CA PHE A 9 33.90 -3.74 -32.00
C PHE A 9 33.66 -4.07 -30.51
N ALA A 10 34.68 -4.59 -29.82
CA ALA A 10 34.61 -4.85 -28.37
C ALA A 10 34.45 -3.55 -27.56
N LEU A 11 35.14 -2.48 -27.96
CA LEU A 11 35.04 -1.18 -27.30
C LEU A 11 33.64 -0.56 -27.51
N LEU A 12 33.08 -0.71 -28.72
CA LEU A 12 31.73 -0.24 -29.02
C LEU A 12 30.66 -1.03 -28.24
N ALA A 13 30.80 -2.35 -28.14
CA ALA A 13 29.90 -3.17 -27.35
C ALA A 13 29.94 -2.80 -25.85
N LEU A 14 31.13 -2.52 -25.32
CA LEU A 14 31.28 -2.09 -23.93
C LEU A 14 30.67 -0.70 -23.69
N ALA A 15 30.79 0.22 -24.66
CA ALA A 15 30.19 1.55 -24.59
C ALA A 15 28.65 1.54 -24.63
N MET A 16 28.03 0.47 -25.15
CA MET A 16 26.56 0.31 -25.18
C MET A 16 26.00 -0.40 -23.94
N SER A 17 26.84 -0.73 -22.96
CA SER A 17 26.43 -1.39 -21.71
C SER A 17 25.75 -0.37 -20.80
N ASN A 18 24.42 -0.29 -20.85
CA ASN A 18 23.65 0.53 -19.92
C ASN A 18 23.56 -0.18 -18.57
N THR A 19 24.12 0.40 -17.51
CA THR A 19 23.91 -0.07 -16.14
C THR A 19 22.53 0.37 -15.66
N SER A 20 21.62 -0.58 -15.48
CA SER A 20 20.32 -0.29 -14.86
C SER A 20 20.52 -0.11 -13.36
N ILE A 21 20.28 1.11 -12.86
CA ILE A 21 20.23 1.40 -11.42
C ILE A 21 18.76 1.51 -11.05
N ALA A 22 18.21 0.46 -10.45
CA ALA A 22 16.87 0.50 -9.89
C ALA A 22 16.91 1.22 -8.55
N ALA A 23 16.21 2.36 -8.45
CA ALA A 23 16.05 3.05 -7.17
C ALA A 23 15.06 2.26 -6.28
N PRO A 24 15.41 1.95 -5.02
CA PRO A 24 14.49 1.28 -4.12
C PRO A 24 13.28 2.17 -3.84
N THR A 25 12.08 1.68 -4.19
CA THR A 25 10.81 2.34 -3.92
C THR A 25 10.24 1.89 -2.58
N GLN A 26 9.70 2.81 -1.79
CA GLN A 26 8.96 2.44 -0.57
C GLN A 26 7.66 1.70 -0.98
N LEU A 27 7.44 0.51 -0.42
CA LEU A 27 6.30 -0.34 -0.77
C LEU A 27 5.01 0.12 -0.06
N ASP A 28 4.96 -0.05 1.25
CA ASP A 28 3.95 0.52 2.14
C ASP A 28 4.51 0.51 3.56
N ARG A 29 4.03 1.42 4.42
CA ARG A 29 4.46 1.53 5.80
C ARG A 29 3.38 0.94 6.72
N VAL A 30 3.82 0.19 7.73
CA VAL A 30 2.97 -0.22 8.85
C VAL A 30 2.70 0.99 9.75
N SER A 31 1.43 1.34 9.92
CA SER A 31 1.03 2.47 10.78
C SER A 31 0.49 2.02 12.12
N VAL A 32 -0.15 0.85 12.21
CA VAL A 32 -0.67 0.29 13.47
C VAL A 32 -0.49 -1.23 13.50
N GLN A 33 -0.13 -1.80 14.65
CA GLN A 33 -0.09 -3.25 14.90
C GLN A 33 -1.18 -3.63 15.91
N ILE A 34 -1.98 -4.67 15.63
CA ILE A 34 -3.08 -5.15 16.48
C ILE A 34 -3.05 -6.68 16.58
N ASN A 35 -2.80 -7.20 17.79
CA ASN A 35 -2.59 -8.63 18.01
C ASN A 35 -1.56 -9.18 17.01
N ASP A 36 -1.98 -10.13 16.18
CA ASP A 36 -1.18 -10.77 15.13
C ASP A 36 -1.33 -10.09 13.75
N GLY A 37 -2.10 -9.00 13.66
CA GLY A 37 -2.38 -8.26 12.42
C GLY A 37 -1.72 -6.87 12.37
N ILE A 38 -1.69 -6.29 11.17
CA ILE A 38 -1.18 -4.94 10.92
C ILE A 38 -2.18 -4.13 10.09
N ILE A 39 -2.18 -2.82 10.28
CA ILE A 39 -2.88 -1.84 9.42
C ILE A 39 -1.81 -0.99 8.73
N LEU A 40 -1.91 -0.92 7.41
CA LEU A 40 -1.03 -0.19 6.52
C LEU A 40 -1.43 1.30 6.39
N GLU A 41 -0.48 2.13 5.97
CA GLU A 41 -0.75 3.54 5.70
C GLU A 41 -1.72 3.73 4.52
N SER A 42 -1.60 2.89 3.49
CA SER A 42 -2.51 2.93 2.35
C SER A 42 -3.96 2.65 2.76
N GLU A 43 -4.20 1.72 3.68
CA GLU A 43 -5.53 1.38 4.18
C GLU A 43 -6.19 2.55 4.92
N ILE A 44 -5.43 3.22 5.80
CA ILE A 44 -5.90 4.42 6.49
C ILE A 44 -6.23 5.53 5.48
N THR A 45 -5.32 5.77 4.54
CA THR A 45 -5.49 6.81 3.51
C THR A 45 -6.72 6.54 2.63
N ASN A 46 -6.88 5.29 2.19
CA ASN A 46 -8.02 4.85 1.39
C ASN A 46 -9.33 5.06 2.16
N MET A 47 -9.40 4.61 3.42
CA MET A 47 -10.59 4.76 4.26
C MET A 47 -10.92 6.24 4.52
N VAL A 48 -9.93 7.09 4.81
CA VAL A 48 -10.13 8.55 4.92
C VAL A 48 -10.71 9.12 3.63
N SER A 49 -10.17 8.72 2.47
CA SER A 49 -10.67 9.20 1.17
C SER A 49 -12.13 8.79 0.93
N THR A 50 -12.49 7.55 1.28
CA THR A 50 -13.86 7.04 1.18
C THR A 50 -14.81 7.81 2.09
N VAL A 51 -14.43 8.05 3.34
CA VAL A 51 -15.26 8.82 4.29
C VAL A 51 -15.44 10.26 3.81
N LYS A 52 -14.38 10.91 3.31
CA LYS A 52 -14.46 12.26 2.75
C LYS A 52 -15.39 12.31 1.53
N ALA A 53 -15.31 11.34 0.64
CA ALA A 53 -16.17 11.25 -0.53
C ALA A 53 -17.65 11.06 -0.14
N ASN A 54 -17.93 10.17 0.81
CA ASN A 54 -19.28 9.91 1.31
C ASN A 54 -19.87 11.13 2.02
N ALA A 55 -19.09 11.80 2.87
CA ALA A 55 -19.54 13.02 3.54
C ALA A 55 -19.87 14.14 2.55
N LYS A 56 -19.06 14.30 1.50
CA LYS A 56 -19.34 15.26 0.42
C LYS A 56 -20.64 14.93 -0.30
N ALA A 57 -20.89 13.66 -0.61
CA ALA A 57 -22.13 13.22 -1.24
C ALA A 57 -23.36 13.42 -0.33
N ALA A 58 -23.18 13.23 0.98
CA ALA A 58 -24.23 13.42 1.99
C ALA A 58 -24.40 14.87 2.46
N ASN A 59 -23.64 15.83 1.91
CA ASN A 59 -23.58 17.22 2.39
C ASN A 59 -23.31 17.34 3.91
N GLN A 60 -22.49 16.43 4.44
CA GLN A 60 -22.15 16.37 5.86
C GLN A 60 -20.85 17.15 6.12
N THR A 61 -20.82 17.90 7.22
CA THR A 61 -19.61 18.55 7.70
C THR A 61 -18.65 17.52 8.28
N LEU A 62 -17.38 17.59 7.88
CA LEU A 62 -16.30 16.75 8.40
C LEU A 62 -15.58 17.43 9.57
N PRO A 63 -15.06 16.66 10.54
CA PRO A 63 -14.15 17.19 11.56
C PRO A 63 -12.79 17.56 10.95
N SER A 64 -11.85 18.03 11.77
CA SER A 64 -10.47 18.26 11.30
C SER A 64 -9.84 16.98 10.77
N ASP A 65 -8.88 17.11 9.85
CA ASP A 65 -8.22 15.96 9.22
C ASP A 65 -7.55 15.03 10.24
N ASP A 66 -6.96 15.57 11.30
CA ASP A 66 -6.34 14.79 12.38
C ASP A 66 -7.39 14.01 13.19
N ALA A 67 -8.53 14.65 13.50
CA ALA A 67 -9.63 14.00 14.21
C ALA A 67 -10.27 12.91 13.34
N LEU A 68 -10.47 13.19 12.05
CA LEU A 68 -11.00 12.22 11.10
C LEU A 68 -10.07 11.01 10.96
N ARG A 69 -8.76 11.26 10.83
CA ARG A 69 -7.75 10.20 10.73
C ARG A 69 -7.74 9.33 11.99
N THR A 70 -7.84 9.94 13.17
CA THR A 70 -7.94 9.21 14.45
C THR A 70 -9.17 8.31 14.48
N GLN A 71 -10.33 8.84 14.12
CA GLN A 71 -11.58 8.08 14.05
C GLN A 71 -11.52 6.92 13.05
N VAL A 72 -10.88 7.13 11.90
CA VAL A 72 -10.66 6.09 10.90
C VAL A 72 -9.77 4.98 11.45
N ILE A 73 -8.68 5.33 12.12
CA ILE A 73 -7.78 4.34 12.74
C ILE A 73 -8.54 3.50 13.77
N GLU A 74 -9.29 4.14 14.66
CA GLU A 74 -10.11 3.43 15.66
C GLU A 74 -11.13 2.49 15.00
N ARG A 75 -11.80 2.96 13.95
CA ARG A 75 -12.74 2.13 13.18
C ARG A 75 -12.05 0.91 12.56
N LEU A 76 -10.88 1.09 11.96
CA LEU A 76 -10.12 0.00 11.37
C LEU A 76 -9.68 -0.99 12.44
N ILE A 77 -9.15 -0.54 13.58
CA ILE A 77 -8.79 -1.40 14.71
C ILE A 77 -9.99 -2.26 15.14
N LEU A 78 -11.14 -1.65 15.40
CA LEU A 78 -12.35 -2.36 15.82
C LEU A 78 -12.80 -3.38 14.78
N THR A 79 -12.74 -3.01 13.50
CA THR A 79 -13.12 -3.90 12.39
C THR A 79 -12.19 -5.11 12.32
N HIS A 80 -10.87 -4.91 12.42
CA HIS A 80 -9.90 -6.01 12.42
C HIS A 80 -10.09 -6.94 13.61
N LEU A 81 -10.32 -6.40 14.82
CA LEU A 81 -10.60 -7.21 16.00
C LEU A 81 -11.88 -8.04 15.84
N GLN A 82 -12.94 -7.45 15.27
CA GLN A 82 -14.19 -8.15 14.99
C GLN A 82 -14.01 -9.26 13.95
N MET A 83 -13.21 -9.02 12.90
CA MET A 83 -12.88 -10.05 11.89
C MET A 83 -12.08 -11.19 12.50
N GLN A 84 -11.07 -10.90 13.32
CA GLN A 84 -10.31 -11.92 14.04
C GLN A 84 -11.19 -12.73 15.00
N MET A 85 -12.16 -12.08 15.65
CA MET A 85 -13.13 -12.77 16.50
C MET A 85 -14.04 -13.67 15.66
N ALA A 86 -14.58 -13.18 14.55
CA ALA A 86 -15.44 -13.94 13.65
C ALA A 86 -14.73 -15.21 13.14
N GLU A 87 -13.47 -15.08 12.72
CA GLU A 87 -12.64 -16.21 12.31
C GLU A 87 -12.44 -17.22 13.45
N ARG A 88 -12.13 -16.75 14.67
CA ARG A 88 -11.94 -17.62 15.85
C ARG A 88 -13.18 -18.42 16.23
N ILE A 89 -14.38 -17.87 16.03
CA ILE A 89 -15.64 -18.58 16.31
C ILE A 89 -16.16 -19.37 15.10
N GLY A 90 -15.41 -19.43 14.00
CA GLY A 90 -15.76 -20.19 12.80
C GLY A 90 -16.84 -19.53 11.94
N LEU A 91 -17.11 -18.23 12.12
CA LEU A 91 -17.98 -17.47 11.20
C LEU A 91 -17.19 -17.15 9.94
N GLN A 92 -17.50 -17.87 8.86
CA GLN A 92 -17.01 -17.57 7.51
C GLN A 92 -18.19 -17.15 6.65
N ILE A 93 -18.01 -16.07 5.89
CA ILE A 93 -18.97 -15.67 4.87
C ILE A 93 -18.72 -16.60 3.68
N GLY A 94 -19.59 -17.60 3.51
CA GLY A 94 -19.57 -18.42 2.31
C GLY A 94 -20.06 -17.62 1.11
N ASP A 95 -19.45 -17.82 -0.06
CA ASP A 95 -19.88 -17.27 -1.35
C ASP A 95 -21.19 -17.93 -1.83
N LEU A 96 -22.23 -17.93 -0.99
CA LEU A 96 -23.57 -18.29 -1.39
C LEU A 96 -24.25 -17.01 -1.91
N GLN A 97 -24.02 -16.74 -3.19
CA GLN A 97 -24.84 -15.80 -3.98
C GLN A 97 -26.15 -16.47 -4.40
#